data_AF-A0A3D8RCY3-F1
#
_entry.id   AF-A0A3D8RCY3-F1
#
_cell.length_a   1.000
_cell.length_b   1.000
_cell.length_c   1.000
_cell.angle_alpha   90.00
_cell.angle_beta   90.00
_cell.angle_gamma   90.00
#
_symmetry.space_group_name_H-M   'P 1'
#
loop_
_entity.id
_entity.type
_entity.pdbx_description
1 polymer ?
#
loop_
_entity_poly.entity_id
_entity_poly.type
_entity_poly.pdbx_seq_one_letter_code
_entity_poly.pdbx_strand_id
1 'polypeptide(L)'
;MPRSATDATRFTSTTPHASAKPPSYRAPPNASRLNTPGPTGETPQQKVARLRASAAKARDAKISSFDKFLVHGRVWADRAHRFTTLSLIGITFVCGGVTVYALGDMMIYNRKKRSEYYAQEKALKAAAYDRAKTAVSRGTATEADVAFVKGEDDWAKLMEERKNRPGLWKRSKDWLFSGLKKEDQPEINAASAGASTSEMLRDKAVSVRETESEIIKAAEEKKNSVQDRVAQAFADEKARQNKGGPLDRLGSSDVDDDAPKAGGWTSWMNVKR
;
A
#
# COMPACT_ATOMS: atom_id res chain seq x y z
N MET A 1 -70.56 9.67 -19.60
CA MET A 1 -69.56 10.41 -20.40
C MET A 1 -68.35 9.50 -20.59
N PRO A 2 -67.95 9.15 -21.82
CA PRO A 2 -66.76 8.33 -22.04
C PRO A 2 -65.52 9.17 -21.68
N ARG A 3 -64.63 8.63 -20.85
CA ARG A 3 -63.41 9.33 -20.40
C ARG A 3 -62.40 9.30 -21.54
N SER A 4 -61.97 10.48 -21.99
CA SER A 4 -61.05 10.66 -23.12
C SER A 4 -59.65 10.10 -22.80
N ALA A 5 -59.00 9.49 -23.79
CA ALA A 5 -57.70 8.82 -23.68
C ALA A 5 -56.55 9.73 -23.21
N THR A 6 -56.74 11.06 -23.28
CA THR A 6 -55.77 12.06 -22.82
C THR A 6 -55.61 12.09 -21.29
N ASP A 7 -56.53 11.51 -20.51
CA ASP A 7 -56.46 11.48 -19.04
C ASP A 7 -55.48 10.41 -18.50
N ALA A 8 -55.03 9.49 -19.36
CA ALA A 8 -54.22 8.33 -18.93
C ALA A 8 -52.73 8.62 -18.71
N THR A 9 -52.19 9.76 -19.15
CA THR A 9 -50.74 10.07 -19.07
C THR A 9 -50.39 11.24 -18.15
N ARG A 10 -51.38 11.86 -17.50
CA ARG A 10 -51.13 12.97 -16.58
C ARG A 10 -50.94 12.43 -15.17
N PHE A 11 -49.68 12.21 -14.80
CA PHE A 11 -49.16 11.97 -13.44
C PHE A 11 -50.23 11.91 -12.34
N THR A 12 -50.90 10.76 -12.22
CA THR A 12 -51.75 10.51 -11.07
C THR A 12 -50.82 10.15 -9.93
N SER A 13 -50.78 11.02 -8.92
CA SER A 13 -50.12 10.76 -7.64
C SER A 13 -50.51 9.36 -7.16
N THR A 14 -49.56 8.44 -7.12
CA THR A 14 -49.75 7.09 -6.57
C THR A 14 -49.80 7.10 -5.04
N THR A 15 -49.76 8.28 -4.43
CA THR A 15 -49.89 8.46 -2.99
C THR A 15 -51.35 8.26 -2.60
N PRO A 16 -51.70 7.24 -1.78
CA PRO A 16 -53.07 7.05 -1.35
C PRO A 16 -53.50 8.23 -0.48
N HIS A 17 -54.33 9.12 -1.03
CA HIS A 17 -54.89 10.25 -0.29
C HIS A 17 -55.94 9.76 0.70
N ALA A 18 -55.86 10.20 1.96
CA ALA A 18 -56.71 9.75 3.07
C ALA A 18 -58.23 9.99 2.87
N SER A 19 -58.64 10.82 1.90
CA SER A 19 -60.06 11.08 1.59
C SER A 19 -60.60 10.29 0.40
N ALA A 20 -59.80 9.43 -0.25
CA ALA A 20 -60.28 8.62 -1.35
C ALA A 20 -61.27 7.56 -0.84
N LYS A 21 -62.53 7.63 -1.30
CA LYS A 21 -63.53 6.58 -1.05
C LYS A 21 -62.96 5.27 -1.59
N PRO A 22 -62.84 4.21 -0.76
CA PRO A 22 -62.34 2.93 -1.23
C PRO A 22 -63.21 2.47 -2.40
N PRO A 23 -62.62 1.90 -3.46
CA PRO A 23 -63.43 1.35 -4.55
C PRO A 23 -64.37 0.32 -3.95
N SER A 24 -65.64 0.35 -4.37
CA SER A 24 -66.66 -0.63 -4.01
C SER A 24 -66.35 -1.96 -4.71
N TYR A 25 -65.19 -2.55 -4.42
CA TYR A 25 -64.97 -3.96 -4.66
C TYR A 25 -65.65 -4.71 -3.53
N ARG A 26 -66.50 -5.65 -3.94
CA ARG A 26 -67.19 -6.63 -3.11
C ARG A 26 -66.33 -6.98 -1.89
N ALA A 27 -66.83 -6.63 -0.70
CA ALA A 27 -66.20 -7.01 0.55
C ALA A 27 -65.82 -8.49 0.48
N PRO A 28 -64.62 -8.89 0.95
CA PRO A 28 -64.26 -10.30 0.99
C PRO A 28 -65.40 -11.05 1.71
N PRO A 29 -65.82 -12.23 1.24
CA PRO A 29 -67.00 -12.97 1.74
C PRO A 29 -66.85 -13.46 3.20
N ASN A 30 -65.92 -12.87 3.96
CA ASN A 30 -65.53 -13.29 5.29
C ASN A 30 -65.27 -12.10 6.25
N ALA A 31 -65.95 -10.97 6.06
CA ALA A 31 -66.00 -9.91 7.08
C ALA A 31 -66.86 -10.32 8.30
N SER A 32 -67.66 -11.37 8.17
CA SER A 32 -68.56 -11.89 9.22
C SER A 32 -67.87 -12.77 10.28
N ARG A 33 -66.58 -13.10 10.13
CA ARG A 33 -65.80 -13.82 11.16
C ARG A 33 -65.15 -12.91 12.20
N LEU A 34 -65.44 -11.60 12.17
CA LEU A 34 -64.94 -10.65 13.17
C LEU A 34 -65.73 -10.69 14.49
N ASN A 35 -66.84 -11.44 14.53
CA ASN A 35 -67.73 -11.58 15.70
C ASN A 35 -67.52 -12.86 16.50
N THR A 36 -66.35 -13.50 16.44
CA THR A 36 -66.02 -14.56 17.42
C THR A 36 -65.73 -13.88 18.77
N PRO A 37 -66.50 -14.17 19.84
CA PRO A 37 -66.24 -13.60 21.15
C PRO A 37 -64.81 -13.95 21.58
N GLY A 38 -64.06 -12.94 22.02
CA GLY A 38 -62.77 -13.19 22.67
C GLY A 38 -62.93 -13.88 24.02
N PRO A 39 -61.85 -14.43 24.58
CA PRO A 39 -61.85 -14.88 25.97
C PRO A 39 -62.31 -13.73 26.89
N THR A 40 -63.17 -14.06 27.86
CA THR A 40 -63.80 -13.11 28.78
C THR A 40 -62.75 -12.39 29.64
N GLY A 41 -62.77 -11.05 29.63
CA GLY A 41 -61.88 -10.21 30.44
C GLY A 41 -60.67 -9.57 29.71
N GLU A 42 -60.55 -9.69 28.38
CA GLU A 42 -59.46 -9.03 27.62
C GLU A 42 -59.56 -7.50 27.65
N THR A 43 -58.42 -6.81 27.81
CA THR A 43 -58.39 -5.34 27.66
C THR A 43 -58.60 -4.94 26.20
N PRO A 44 -59.13 -3.74 25.90
CA PRO A 44 -59.33 -3.27 24.53
C PRO A 44 -58.04 -3.30 23.69
N GLN A 45 -56.89 -2.99 24.31
CA GLN A 45 -55.58 -3.03 23.65
C GLN A 45 -55.16 -4.47 23.30
N GLN A 46 -55.40 -5.41 24.20
CA GLN A 46 -55.10 -6.83 23.99
C GLN A 46 -55.98 -7.45 22.90
N LYS A 47 -57.24 -7.03 22.80
CA LYS A 47 -58.13 -7.40 21.69
C LYS A 47 -57.58 -6.96 20.34
N VAL A 48 -57.10 -5.72 20.23
CA VAL A 48 -56.51 -5.21 18.99
C VAL A 48 -55.22 -5.95 18.64
N ALA A 49 -54.36 -6.23 19.62
CA ALA A 49 -53.14 -7.01 19.42
C ALA A 49 -53.45 -8.42 18.90
N ARG A 50 -54.47 -9.08 19.48
CA ARG A 50 -54.95 -10.39 19.03
C ARG A 50 -55.52 -10.34 17.62
N LEU A 51 -56.35 -9.35 17.30
CA LEU A 51 -56.93 -9.18 15.97
C LEU A 51 -55.86 -8.90 14.91
N ARG A 52 -54.85 -8.10 15.24
CA ARG A 52 -53.68 -7.87 14.38
C ARG A 52 -52.87 -9.15 14.20
N ALA A 53 -52.65 -9.92 15.27
CA ALA A 53 -51.95 -11.20 15.21
C ALA A 53 -52.73 -12.25 14.39
N SER A 54 -54.06 -12.32 14.52
CA SER A 54 -54.89 -13.21 13.72
C SER A 54 -54.97 -12.78 12.26
N ALA A 55 -54.97 -11.46 11.99
CA ALA A 55 -54.92 -10.93 10.64
C ALA A 55 -53.57 -11.18 9.97
N ALA A 56 -52.46 -11.04 10.71
CA ALA A 56 -51.12 -11.40 10.25
C ALA A 56 -51.03 -12.90 9.96
N LYS A 57 -51.49 -13.74 10.90
CA LYS A 57 -51.57 -15.20 10.72
C LYS A 57 -52.44 -15.61 9.53
N ALA A 58 -53.55 -14.90 9.27
CA ALA A 58 -54.40 -15.15 8.11
C ALA A 58 -53.76 -14.71 6.78
N ARG A 59 -52.86 -13.73 6.80
CA ARG A 59 -52.01 -13.39 5.64
C ARG A 59 -50.94 -14.46 5.44
N ASP A 60 -50.26 -14.88 6.50
CA ASP A 60 -49.22 -15.90 6.46
C ASP A 60 -49.74 -17.29 6.09
N ALA A 61 -51.02 -17.58 6.37
CA ALA A 61 -51.69 -18.82 5.99
C ALA A 61 -51.99 -18.92 4.49
N LYS A 62 -52.03 -17.77 3.77
CA LYS A 62 -52.21 -17.74 2.31
C LYS A 62 -50.92 -18.00 1.54
N ILE A 63 -49.79 -17.99 2.23
CA ILE A 63 -48.47 -18.22 1.64
C ILE A 63 -48.16 -19.72 1.71
N SER A 64 -47.87 -20.33 0.57
CA SER A 64 -47.48 -21.73 0.47
C SER A 64 -46.20 -21.99 1.28
N SER A 65 -46.12 -23.12 1.97
CA SER A 65 -44.91 -23.52 2.73
C SER A 65 -43.65 -23.56 1.84
N PHE A 66 -43.82 -23.88 0.56
CA PHE A 66 -42.74 -23.88 -0.42
C PHE A 66 -42.25 -22.46 -0.75
N ASP A 67 -43.16 -21.49 -0.84
CA ASP A 67 -42.83 -20.08 -1.04
C ASP A 67 -42.06 -19.51 0.17
N LYS A 68 -42.45 -19.92 1.39
CA LYS A 68 -41.70 -19.58 2.61
C LYS A 68 -40.27 -20.13 2.57
N PHE A 69 -40.09 -21.38 2.15
CA PHE A 69 -38.77 -22.00 2.01
C PHE A 69 -37.91 -21.29 0.97
N LEU A 70 -38.48 -20.93 -0.19
CA LEU A 70 -37.79 -20.17 -1.23
C LEU A 70 -37.33 -18.80 -0.76
N VAL A 71 -38.17 -18.06 -0.03
CA VAL A 71 -37.80 -16.76 0.53
C VAL A 71 -36.64 -16.89 1.53
N HIS A 72 -36.67 -17.91 2.39
CA HIS A 72 -35.58 -18.18 3.33
C HIS A 72 -34.31 -18.66 2.61
N GLY A 73 -34.46 -19.45 1.55
CA GLY A 73 -33.37 -19.93 0.71
C GLY A 73 -32.62 -18.79 0.04
N ARG A 74 -33.33 -17.76 -0.45
CA ARG A 74 -32.69 -16.57 -1.03
C ARG A 74 -31.81 -15.83 -0.02
N VAL A 75 -32.32 -15.65 1.20
CA VAL A 75 -31.56 -14.99 2.27
C VAL A 75 -30.35 -15.83 2.69
N TRP A 76 -30.47 -17.15 2.72
CA TRP A 76 -29.37 -18.04 3.06
C TRP A 76 -28.31 -18.10 1.95
N ALA A 77 -28.72 -18.06 0.68
CA ALA A 77 -27.81 -17.97 -0.46
C ALA A 77 -27.02 -16.64 -0.42
N ASP A 78 -27.70 -15.52 -0.18
CA ASP A 78 -27.05 -14.21 -0.02
C ASP A 78 -26.09 -14.21 1.19
N ARG A 79 -26.45 -14.91 2.28
CA ARG A 79 -25.59 -15.08 3.47
C ARG A 79 -24.36 -15.93 3.17
N ALA A 80 -24.52 -17.03 2.42
CA ALA A 80 -23.44 -17.92 2.03
C ALA A 80 -22.43 -17.22 1.10
N HIS A 81 -22.93 -16.46 0.11
CA HIS A 81 -22.07 -15.68 -0.79
C HIS A 81 -21.28 -14.60 -0.03
N ARG A 82 -21.91 -13.93 0.94
CA ARG A 82 -21.20 -12.98 1.82
C ARG A 82 -20.15 -13.67 2.67
N PHE A 83 -20.45 -14.84 3.22
CA PHE A 83 -19.51 -15.62 4.02
C PHE A 83 -18.28 -16.04 3.20
N THR A 84 -18.47 -16.58 1.99
CA THR A 84 -17.35 -16.97 1.13
C THR A 84 -16.49 -15.78 0.72
N THR A 85 -17.13 -14.65 0.40
CA THR A 85 -16.42 -13.42 0.02
C THR A 85 -15.58 -12.90 1.19
N LEU A 86 -16.16 -12.82 2.39
CA LEU A 86 -15.44 -12.40 3.60
C LEU A 86 -14.34 -13.40 3.98
N SER A 87 -14.56 -14.69 3.76
CA SER A 87 -13.53 -15.72 3.98
C SER A 87 -12.36 -15.56 3.01
N LEU A 88 -12.63 -15.32 1.72
CA LEU A 88 -11.58 -15.06 0.72
C LEU A 88 -10.76 -13.83 1.08
N ILE A 89 -11.43 -12.75 1.48
CA ILE A 89 -10.77 -11.53 1.97
C ILE A 89 -9.93 -11.83 3.22
N GLY A 90 -10.46 -12.61 4.17
CA GLY A 90 -9.70 -13.01 5.36
C GLY A 90 -8.43 -13.80 4.99
N ILE A 91 -8.54 -14.75 4.06
CA ILE A 91 -7.42 -15.58 3.59
C ILE A 91 -6.36 -14.71 2.89
N THR A 92 -6.74 -13.70 2.11
CA THR A 92 -5.76 -12.82 1.46
C THR A 92 -4.98 -11.98 2.48
N PHE A 93 -5.61 -11.52 3.55
CA PHE A 93 -4.90 -10.84 4.65
C PHE A 93 -3.91 -11.76 5.36
N VAL A 94 -4.29 -13.01 5.65
CA VAL A 94 -3.38 -13.99 6.25
C VAL A 94 -2.20 -14.27 5.31
N CYS A 95 -2.46 -14.48 4.02
CA CYS A 95 -1.42 -14.69 3.02
C CYS A 95 -0.47 -13.48 2.93
N GLY A 96 -1.00 -12.26 2.93
CA GLY A 96 -0.21 -11.02 2.98
C GLY A 96 0.61 -10.88 4.27
N GLY A 97 0.09 -11.31 5.41
CA GLY A 97 0.85 -11.34 6.67
C GLY A 97 2.02 -12.32 6.61
N VAL A 98 1.79 -13.52 6.06
CA VAL A 98 2.82 -14.56 5.91
C VAL A 98 3.92 -14.11 4.95
N THR A 99 3.61 -13.41 3.86
CA THR A 99 4.64 -12.91 2.93
C THR A 99 5.53 -11.84 3.58
N VAL A 100 4.95 -10.90 4.33
CA VAL A 100 5.74 -9.90 5.08
C VAL A 100 6.61 -10.58 6.13
N TYR A 101 6.09 -11.60 6.82
CA TYR A 101 6.86 -12.40 7.78
C TYR A 101 8.05 -13.10 7.10
N ALA A 102 7.84 -13.77 5.97
CA ALA A 102 8.88 -14.49 5.25
C ALA A 102 9.98 -13.54 4.73
N LEU A 103 9.59 -12.38 4.20
CA LEU A 103 10.55 -11.35 3.77
C LEU A 103 11.35 -10.81 4.96
N GLY A 104 10.68 -10.53 6.08
CA GLY A 104 11.34 -10.09 7.31
C GLY A 104 12.33 -11.11 7.86
N ASP A 105 11.93 -12.38 7.89
CA ASP A 105 12.76 -13.48 8.37
C ASP A 105 14.04 -13.65 7.52
N MET A 106 13.89 -13.63 6.18
CA MET A 106 15.01 -13.65 5.26
C MET A 106 15.95 -12.44 5.43
N MET A 107 15.41 -11.24 5.66
CA MET A 107 16.23 -10.05 5.89
C MET A 107 17.05 -10.16 7.17
N ILE A 108 16.46 -10.64 8.27
CA ILE A 108 17.14 -10.80 9.55
C ILE A 108 18.23 -11.87 9.45
N TYR A 109 17.91 -13.00 8.83
CA TYR A 109 18.86 -14.09 8.62
C TYR A 109 20.04 -13.64 7.74
N ASN A 110 19.76 -13.00 6.60
CA ASN A 110 20.82 -12.48 5.72
C ASN A 110 21.65 -11.38 6.39
N ARG A 111 21.03 -10.55 7.23
CA ARG A 111 21.74 -9.52 7.99
C ARG A 111 22.70 -10.14 9.01
N LYS A 112 22.31 -11.22 9.69
CA LYS A 112 23.19 -11.96 10.60
C LYS A 112 24.39 -12.55 9.85
N LYS A 113 24.15 -13.30 8.77
CA LYS A 113 25.24 -13.91 7.97
C LYS A 113 26.20 -12.86 7.39
N ARG A 114 25.68 -11.76 6.86
CA ARG A 114 26.52 -10.64 6.40
C ARG A 114 27.30 -9.99 7.54
N SER A 115 26.71 -9.88 8.73
CA SER A 115 27.40 -9.25 9.87
C SER A 115 28.63 -10.04 10.33
N GLU A 116 28.58 -11.38 10.29
CA GLU A 116 29.71 -12.24 10.63
C GLU A 116 30.84 -12.10 9.62
N TYR A 117 30.50 -12.12 8.33
CA TYR A 117 31.47 -11.91 7.26
C TYR A 117 32.15 -10.53 7.37
N TYR A 118 31.37 -9.46 7.56
CA TYR A 118 31.92 -8.12 7.75
C TYR A 118 32.69 -7.97 9.06
N ALA A 119 32.38 -8.75 10.10
CA ALA A 119 33.17 -8.75 11.33
C ALA A 119 34.56 -9.35 11.10
N GLN A 120 34.65 -10.44 10.32
CA GLN A 120 35.94 -11.04 9.95
C GLN A 120 36.75 -10.12 9.06
N GLU A 121 36.15 -9.53 8.01
CA GLU A 121 36.85 -8.56 7.15
C GLU A 121 37.34 -7.35 7.93
N LYS A 122 36.53 -6.83 8.86
CA LYS A 122 36.95 -5.72 9.74
C LYS A 122 38.09 -6.11 10.65
N ALA A 123 38.09 -7.33 11.21
CA ALA A 123 39.18 -7.81 12.06
C ALA A 123 40.49 -7.94 11.27
N LEU A 124 40.43 -8.50 10.05
CA LEU A 124 41.58 -8.58 9.16
C LEU A 124 42.10 -7.19 8.76
N LYS A 125 41.20 -6.27 8.40
CA LYS A 125 41.55 -4.90 8.04
C LYS A 125 42.17 -4.15 9.22
N ALA A 126 41.63 -4.32 10.43
CA ALA A 126 42.18 -3.72 11.64
C ALA A 126 43.59 -4.24 11.94
N ALA A 127 43.81 -5.56 11.85
CA ALA A 127 45.14 -6.15 12.02
C ALA A 127 46.14 -5.66 10.95
N ALA A 128 45.70 -5.49 9.71
CA ALA A 128 46.51 -4.92 8.63
C ALA A 128 46.86 -3.44 8.90
N TYR A 129 45.92 -2.66 9.42
CA TYR A 129 46.14 -1.26 9.80
C TYR A 129 47.13 -1.13 10.96
N ASP A 130 47.00 -1.95 12.00
CA ASP A 130 47.95 -1.96 13.12
C ASP A 130 49.36 -2.37 12.67
N ARG A 131 49.46 -3.33 11.75
CA ARG A 131 50.73 -3.72 11.13
C ARG A 131 51.35 -2.56 10.33
N ALA A 132 50.55 -1.88 9.50
CA ALA A 132 51.03 -0.74 8.73
C ALA A 132 51.49 0.40 9.65
N LYS A 133 50.71 0.72 10.67
CA LYS A 133 51.03 1.77 11.65
C LYS A 133 52.33 1.47 12.42
N THR A 134 52.52 0.22 12.84
CA THR A 134 53.77 -0.18 13.52
C THR A 134 54.97 -0.11 12.58
N ALA A 135 54.83 -0.49 11.31
CA ALA A 135 55.90 -0.32 10.31
C ALA A 135 56.25 1.16 10.07
N VAL A 136 55.24 2.05 9.98
CA VAL A 136 55.42 3.50 9.86
C VAL A 136 56.17 4.06 11.07
N SER A 137 55.77 3.66 12.29
CA SER A 137 56.45 4.11 13.52
C SER A 137 57.90 3.64 13.63
N ARG A 138 58.23 2.48 13.05
CA ARG A 138 59.57 1.90 13.04
C ARG A 138 60.45 2.41 11.90
N GLY A 139 59.90 3.24 10.99
CA GLY A 139 60.63 3.77 9.84
C GLY A 139 60.93 2.76 8.73
N THR A 140 60.38 1.54 8.80
CA THR A 140 60.59 0.48 7.79
C THR A 140 59.40 0.32 6.85
N ALA A 141 58.53 1.33 6.77
CA ALA A 141 57.28 1.24 6.02
C ALA A 141 57.48 1.39 4.52
N THR A 142 56.68 0.65 3.76
CA THR A 142 56.57 0.87 2.32
C THR A 142 55.67 2.08 2.03
N GLU A 143 55.82 2.71 0.86
CA GLU A 143 54.97 3.84 0.45
C GLU A 143 53.47 3.47 0.44
N ALA A 144 53.17 2.21 0.09
CA ALA A 144 51.83 1.65 0.13
C ALA A 144 51.25 1.61 1.56
N ASP A 145 52.05 1.27 2.57
CA ASP A 145 51.61 1.24 3.97
C ASP A 145 51.29 2.65 4.49
N VAL A 146 52.10 3.64 4.09
CA VAL A 146 51.88 5.06 4.44
C VAL A 146 50.60 5.59 3.78
N ALA A 147 50.37 5.27 2.51
CA ALA A 147 49.16 5.67 1.79
C ALA A 147 47.91 5.00 2.39
N PHE A 148 48.01 3.73 2.78
CA PHE A 148 46.92 2.98 3.41
C PHE A 148 46.51 3.61 4.75
N VAL A 149 47.47 3.92 5.63
CA VAL A 149 47.19 4.56 6.93
C VAL A 149 46.53 5.93 6.75
N LYS A 150 47.07 6.78 5.85
CA LYS A 150 46.49 8.11 5.58
C LYS A 150 45.06 8.02 5.06
N GLY A 151 44.80 7.10 4.12
CA GLY A 151 43.45 6.91 3.58
C GLY A 151 42.45 6.48 4.63
N GLU A 152 42.85 5.62 5.57
CA GLU A 152 41.98 5.15 6.65
C GLU A 152 41.71 6.25 7.69
N ASP A 153 42.72 7.08 8.01
CA ASP A 153 42.58 8.23 8.90
C ASP A 153 41.65 9.31 8.31
N ASP A 154 41.76 9.57 7.01
CA ASP A 154 40.90 10.52 6.31
C ASP A 154 39.46 9.98 6.20
N TRP A 155 39.29 8.67 5.98
CA TRP A 155 37.98 8.03 6.03
C TRP A 155 37.35 8.13 7.43
N ALA A 156 38.14 7.97 8.50
CA ALA A 156 37.67 8.10 9.87
C ALA A 156 37.16 9.53 10.16
N LYS A 157 37.91 10.57 9.75
CA LYS A 157 37.48 11.97 9.87
C LYS A 157 36.18 12.25 9.14
N LEU A 158 36.06 11.78 7.89
CA LEU A 158 34.83 11.93 7.10
C LEU A 158 33.63 11.25 7.78
N MET A 159 33.84 10.10 8.43
CA MET A 159 32.77 9.40 9.15
C MET A 159 32.36 10.12 10.43
N GLU A 160 33.28 10.78 11.13
CA GLU A 160 32.96 11.66 12.25
C GLU A 160 32.13 12.87 11.79
N GLU A 161 32.52 13.51 10.69
CA GLU A 161 31.74 14.58 10.09
C GLU A 161 30.34 14.11 9.65
N ARG A 162 30.22 12.88 9.12
CA ARG A 162 28.94 12.28 8.72
C ARG A 162 28.05 11.99 9.93
N LYS A 163 28.60 11.57 11.06
CA LYS A 163 27.86 11.37 12.33
C LYS A 163 27.38 12.70 12.92
N ASN A 164 28.20 13.74 12.81
CA ASN A 164 27.87 15.09 13.27
C ASN A 164 26.83 15.78 12.37
N ARG A 165 26.61 15.27 11.16
CA ARG A 165 25.58 15.77 10.25
C ARG A 165 24.20 15.23 10.62
N PRO A 166 23.15 16.07 10.58
CA PRO A 166 21.78 15.61 10.84
C PRO A 166 21.38 14.52 9.84
N GLY A 167 20.75 13.45 10.35
CA GLY A 167 20.30 12.33 9.54
C GLY A 167 19.37 12.76 8.41
N LEU A 168 19.31 11.97 7.34
CA LEU A 168 18.54 12.29 6.12
C LEU A 168 17.08 12.62 6.42
N TRP A 169 16.48 11.93 7.40
CA TRP A 169 15.13 12.18 7.88
C TRP A 169 14.95 13.51 8.60
N LYS A 170 15.96 13.93 9.37
CA LYS A 170 15.96 15.24 10.04
C LYS A 170 16.11 16.34 9.00
N ARG A 171 16.95 16.14 7.98
CA ARG A 171 17.09 17.09 6.85
C ARG A 171 15.82 17.23 6.02
N SER A 172 15.11 16.14 5.73
CA SER A 172 13.84 16.22 4.97
C SER A 172 12.72 16.86 5.80
N LYS A 173 12.66 16.59 7.11
CA LYS A 173 11.75 17.28 8.02
C LYS A 173 12.12 18.76 8.16
N ASP A 174 13.40 19.08 8.36
CA ASP A 174 13.86 20.46 8.45
C ASP A 174 13.59 21.21 7.14
N TRP A 175 13.71 20.56 5.97
CA TRP A 175 13.32 21.15 4.68
C TRP A 175 11.81 21.38 4.56
N LEU A 176 10.98 20.41 4.95
CA LEU A 176 9.51 20.52 4.92
C LEU A 176 8.95 21.52 5.94
N PHE A 177 9.59 21.68 7.10
CA PHE A 177 9.13 22.54 8.20
C PHE A 177 9.94 23.84 8.34
N SER A 178 10.97 24.07 7.52
CA SER A 178 11.71 25.35 7.46
C SER A 178 10.79 26.52 7.13
N GLY A 179 9.71 26.28 6.38
CA GLY A 179 8.69 27.28 6.07
C GLY A 179 7.77 27.65 7.23
N LEU A 180 7.57 26.77 8.23
CA LEU A 180 6.69 27.04 9.38
C LEU A 180 7.42 27.61 10.60
N LYS A 181 8.75 27.43 10.69
CA LYS A 181 9.53 27.90 11.85
C LYS A 181 10.04 29.34 11.72
N LYS A 182 9.67 30.06 10.67
CA LYS A 182 10.13 31.44 10.42
C LYS A 182 9.21 32.55 10.96
N GLU A 183 8.10 32.22 11.63
CA GLU A 183 7.13 33.24 12.08
C GLU A 183 7.19 33.62 13.58
N ASP A 184 8.00 32.96 14.41
CA ASP A 184 8.12 33.27 15.85
C ASP A 184 9.52 33.72 16.28
N GLN A 185 10.08 34.72 15.58
CA GLN A 185 11.05 35.65 16.18
C GLN A 185 10.63 37.08 15.84
N PRO A 186 10.24 37.91 16.84
CA PRO A 186 9.81 39.27 16.58
C PRO A 186 10.97 40.11 16.05
N GLU A 187 10.66 40.85 15.01
CA GLU A 187 11.51 41.79 14.31
C GLU A 187 12.19 42.79 15.25
N ILE A 188 13.47 43.05 14.99
CA ILE A 188 14.02 44.39 15.20
C ILE A 188 14.89 44.74 14.00
N ASN A 189 14.39 45.74 13.25
CA ASN A 189 15.07 46.65 12.35
C ASN A 189 15.42 46.16 10.94
N ALA A 190 14.55 46.47 9.97
CA ALA A 190 15.00 46.99 8.67
C ALA A 190 13.85 47.75 7.97
N ALA A 191 13.65 48.99 8.37
CA ALA A 191 12.95 49.96 7.55
C ALA A 191 13.84 50.41 6.37
N SER A 192 13.19 50.73 5.25
CA SER A 192 13.64 51.53 4.09
C SER A 192 14.06 50.78 2.81
N ALA A 193 13.70 51.42 1.68
CA ALA A 193 14.08 51.15 0.29
C ALA A 193 13.15 50.27 -0.58
N GLY A 194 11.85 50.55 -0.55
CA GLY A 194 10.87 50.03 -1.52
C GLY A 194 10.72 50.82 -2.83
N ALA A 195 11.67 51.69 -3.21
CA ALA A 195 11.50 52.63 -4.34
C ALA A 195 12.53 52.49 -5.49
N SER A 196 13.51 51.59 -5.41
CA SER A 196 14.54 51.40 -6.45
C SER A 196 14.46 50.04 -7.17
N THR A 197 13.43 49.23 -6.89
CA THR A 197 13.36 47.84 -7.34
C THR A 197 12.67 47.67 -8.70
N SER A 198 11.86 48.61 -9.18
CA SER A 198 11.08 48.37 -10.42
C SER A 198 11.89 48.45 -11.71
N GLU A 199 12.93 49.29 -11.78
CA GLU A 199 13.73 49.43 -13.01
C GLU A 199 14.89 48.43 -13.10
N MET A 200 15.52 48.06 -11.98
CA MET A 200 16.56 47.02 -11.95
C MET A 200 16.01 45.60 -12.25
N LEU A 201 14.72 45.36 -12.02
CA LEU A 201 14.07 44.08 -12.31
C LEU A 201 13.83 43.83 -13.81
N ARG A 202 13.77 44.88 -14.64
CA ARG A 202 13.49 44.73 -16.07
C ARG A 202 14.73 44.30 -16.87
N ASP A 203 15.90 44.84 -16.53
CA ASP A 203 17.18 44.42 -17.14
C ASP A 203 17.71 43.08 -16.58
N LYS A 204 17.42 42.77 -15.31
CA LYS A 204 17.68 41.42 -14.77
C LYS A 204 16.76 40.36 -15.36
N ALA A 205 15.51 40.66 -15.69
CA ALA A 205 14.59 39.67 -16.27
C ALA A 205 15.01 39.19 -17.68
N VAL A 206 15.74 40.02 -18.45
CA VAL A 206 16.24 39.65 -19.78
C VAL A 206 17.50 38.80 -19.69
N SER A 207 18.45 39.16 -18.83
CA SER A 207 19.67 38.35 -18.58
C SER A 207 19.40 37.05 -17.81
N VAL A 208 18.37 37.02 -16.97
CA VAL A 208 17.92 35.82 -16.27
C VAL A 208 17.28 34.81 -17.23
N ARG A 209 16.57 35.25 -18.28
CA ARG A 209 15.99 34.33 -19.28
C ARG A 209 17.02 33.59 -20.12
N GLU A 210 18.14 34.23 -20.47
CA GLU A 210 19.23 33.58 -21.20
C GLU A 210 19.97 32.57 -20.31
N THR A 211 20.28 32.95 -19.07
CA THR A 211 20.94 32.06 -18.10
C THR A 211 20.05 30.91 -17.63
N GLU A 212 18.74 31.10 -17.50
CA GLU A 212 17.78 30.03 -17.22
C GLU A 212 17.75 28.97 -18.32
N SER A 213 17.87 29.37 -19.59
CA SER A 213 17.88 28.44 -20.71
C SER A 213 19.14 27.56 -20.74
N GLU A 214 20.29 28.09 -20.30
CA GLU A 214 21.55 27.35 -20.15
C GLU A 214 21.54 26.43 -18.92
N ILE A 215 20.95 26.89 -17.81
CA ILE A 215 20.79 26.08 -16.59
C ILE A 215 19.84 24.91 -16.84
N ILE A 216 18.76 25.11 -17.60
CA ILE A 216 17.81 24.04 -17.97
C ILE A 216 18.51 23.02 -18.88
N LYS A 217 19.26 23.45 -19.90
CA LYS A 217 20.04 22.53 -20.76
C LYS A 217 21.10 21.77 -19.97
N ALA A 218 21.86 22.44 -19.10
CA ALA A 218 22.84 21.80 -18.24
C ALA A 218 22.21 20.84 -17.22
N ALA A 219 20.99 21.13 -16.75
CA ALA A 219 20.23 20.22 -15.90
C ALA A 219 19.69 19.01 -16.67
N GLU A 220 19.26 19.18 -17.92
CA GLU A 220 18.85 18.09 -18.80
C GLU A 220 20.02 17.18 -19.18
N GLU A 221 21.19 17.72 -19.51
CA GLU A 221 22.41 16.94 -19.76
C GLU A 221 22.89 16.17 -18.51
N LYS A 222 22.80 16.80 -17.33
CA LYS A 222 23.08 16.11 -16.05
C LYS A 222 22.05 15.04 -15.73
N LYS A 223 20.77 15.27 -16.04
CA LYS A 223 19.72 14.27 -15.89
C LYS A 223 19.94 13.08 -16.81
N ASN A 224 20.31 13.31 -18.07
CA ASN A 224 20.60 12.26 -19.04
C ASN A 224 21.84 11.45 -18.64
N SER A 225 22.93 12.10 -18.24
CA SER A 225 24.14 11.40 -17.78
C SER A 225 23.94 10.62 -16.46
N VAL A 226 23.09 11.12 -15.55
CA VAL A 226 22.70 10.37 -14.35
C VAL A 226 21.80 9.19 -14.73
N GLN A 227 20.88 9.38 -15.68
CA GLN A 227 20.00 8.32 -16.16
C GLN A 227 20.80 7.21 -16.86
N ASP A 228 21.82 7.54 -17.65
CA ASP A 228 22.71 6.57 -18.29
C ASP A 228 23.55 5.80 -17.26
N ARG A 229 24.07 6.50 -16.23
CA ARG A 229 24.79 5.85 -15.12
C ARG A 229 23.88 4.94 -14.30
N VAL A 230 22.62 5.33 -14.09
CA VAL A 230 21.63 4.50 -13.40
C VAL A 230 21.25 3.29 -14.25
N ALA A 231 21.07 3.46 -15.56
CA ALA A 231 20.80 2.36 -16.49
C ALA A 231 21.98 1.38 -16.55
N GLN A 232 23.22 1.89 -16.57
CA GLN A 232 24.43 1.07 -16.55
C GLN A 232 24.58 0.32 -15.21
N ALA A 233 24.40 1.00 -14.08
CA ALA A 233 24.42 0.36 -12.77
C ALA A 233 23.30 -0.69 -12.60
N PHE A 234 22.12 -0.45 -13.18
CA PHE A 234 21.02 -1.40 -13.18
C PHE A 234 21.31 -2.62 -14.07
N ALA A 235 21.96 -2.43 -15.22
CA ALA A 235 22.40 -3.52 -16.07
C ALA A 235 23.49 -4.36 -15.40
N ASP A 236 24.45 -3.72 -14.72
CA ASP A 236 25.50 -4.38 -13.96
C ASP A 236 24.93 -5.18 -12.77
N GLU A 237 23.94 -4.63 -12.06
CA GLU A 237 23.27 -5.32 -10.96
C GLU A 237 22.40 -6.48 -11.47
N LYS A 238 21.70 -6.32 -12.61
CA LYS A 238 20.97 -7.42 -13.26
C LYS A 238 21.91 -8.54 -13.71
N ALA A 239 23.10 -8.20 -14.20
CA ALA A 239 24.13 -9.18 -14.54
C ALA A 239 24.68 -9.90 -13.30
N ARG A 240 24.81 -9.20 -12.15
CA ARG A 240 25.18 -9.82 -10.86
C ARG A 240 24.09 -10.74 -10.31
N GLN A 241 22.82 -10.39 -10.49
CA GLN A 241 21.70 -11.25 -10.11
C GLN A 241 21.65 -12.53 -10.94
N ASN A 242 21.93 -12.45 -12.25
CA ASN A 242 21.99 -13.64 -13.11
C ASN A 242 23.20 -14.55 -12.82
N LYS A 243 24.34 -13.99 -12.40
CA LYS A 243 25.60 -14.74 -12.19
C LYS A 243 25.83 -15.16 -10.73
N GLY A 244 24.90 -14.86 -9.84
CA GLY A 244 25.09 -15.05 -8.40
C GLY A 244 26.19 -14.15 -7.81
N GLY A 245 26.18 -14.04 -6.48
CA GLY A 245 27.24 -13.35 -5.75
C GLY A 245 28.59 -14.05 -5.88
N PRO A 246 29.72 -13.41 -5.54
CA PRO A 246 31.04 -14.05 -5.57
C PRO A 246 31.13 -15.33 -4.73
N LEU A 247 30.25 -15.50 -3.73
CA LEU A 247 30.14 -16.70 -2.92
C LEU A 247 29.39 -17.84 -3.64
N ASP A 248 28.45 -17.53 -4.53
CA ASP A 248 27.72 -18.53 -5.33
C ASP A 248 28.62 -19.09 -6.44
N ARG A 249 29.57 -18.27 -6.93
CA ARG A 249 30.55 -18.64 -7.96
C ARG A 249 31.56 -19.68 -7.49
N LEU A 250 31.89 -19.67 -6.21
CA LEU A 250 32.78 -20.65 -5.60
C LEU A 250 32.12 -22.04 -5.44
N GLY A 251 30.80 -22.13 -5.58
CA GLY A 251 30.08 -23.41 -5.59
C GLY A 251 29.73 -23.93 -6.99
N SER A 252 29.72 -23.06 -8.01
CA SER A 252 29.42 -23.44 -9.39
C SER A 252 30.67 -23.81 -10.20
N SER A 253 31.85 -23.28 -9.86
CA SER A 253 33.09 -23.61 -10.57
C SER A 253 33.53 -25.07 -10.42
N ASP A 254 33.00 -25.79 -9.43
CA ASP A 254 33.28 -27.22 -9.21
C ASP A 254 32.20 -28.15 -9.81
N VAL A 255 31.11 -27.62 -10.38
CA VAL A 255 29.95 -28.42 -10.85
C VAL A 255 29.86 -28.50 -12.38
N ASP A 256 30.53 -27.60 -13.11
CA ASP A 256 30.41 -27.54 -14.57
C ASP A 256 31.25 -28.59 -15.33
N ASP A 257 32.14 -29.33 -14.67
CA ASP A 257 32.97 -30.35 -15.32
C ASP A 257 32.47 -31.81 -15.20
N ASP A 258 31.46 -32.13 -14.38
CA ASP A 258 31.11 -33.55 -14.11
C ASP A 258 29.62 -33.86 -13.76
N ALA A 259 28.65 -33.12 -14.29
CA ALA A 259 27.22 -33.44 -14.07
C ALA A 259 26.57 -34.16 -15.28
N PRO A 260 26.19 -35.45 -15.18
CA PRO A 260 25.40 -36.13 -16.21
C PRO A 260 24.00 -35.53 -16.30
N LYS A 261 23.57 -35.25 -17.54
CA LYS A 261 22.29 -34.63 -17.92
C LYS A 261 21.11 -35.25 -17.15
N ALA A 262 20.46 -34.43 -16.32
CA ALA A 262 19.30 -34.81 -15.53
C ALA A 262 18.17 -35.37 -16.41
N GLY A 263 17.89 -36.66 -16.26
CA GLY A 263 16.70 -37.29 -16.81
C GLY A 263 15.47 -36.74 -16.10
N GLY A 264 14.62 -36.02 -16.84
CA GLY A 264 13.33 -35.55 -16.35
C GLY A 264 12.44 -36.72 -15.91
N TRP A 265 11.49 -36.43 -15.01
CA TRP A 265 10.51 -37.34 -14.41
C TRP A 265 9.68 -38.23 -15.38
N THR A 266 9.88 -38.10 -16.70
CA THR A 266 9.28 -38.92 -17.75
C THR A 266 10.11 -40.15 -18.13
N SER A 267 11.35 -40.30 -17.62
CA SER A 267 12.26 -41.41 -18.00
C SER A 267 11.71 -42.81 -17.71
N TRP A 268 10.75 -42.97 -16.81
CA TRP A 268 10.18 -44.28 -16.46
C TRP A 268 9.10 -44.76 -17.45
N MET A 269 8.56 -43.89 -18.32
CA MET A 269 7.57 -44.27 -19.33
C MET A 269 8.16 -44.91 -20.60
N ASN A 270 9.48 -44.87 -20.78
CA ASN A 270 10.15 -45.37 -21.99
C ASN A 270 10.85 -46.73 -21.82
N VAL A 271 10.61 -47.45 -20.72
CA VAL A 271 11.04 -48.86 -20.61
C VAL A 271 10.10 -49.70 -21.48
N LYS A 272 10.53 -49.98 -22.71
CA LYS A 272 9.88 -50.95 -23.62
C LYS A 272 9.94 -52.34 -23.00
N ARG A 273 8.79 -53.01 -23.04
CA ARG A 273 8.58 -54.40 -22.68
C ARG A 273 9.11 -55.34 -23.76
#